data_AF-A0A2N0ZY71-F1
#
_entry.id   AF-A0A2N0ZY71-F1
#
_cell.length_a   1.000
_cell.length_b   1.000
_cell.length_c   1.000
_cell.angle_alpha   90.00
_cell.angle_beta   90.00
_cell.angle_gamma   90.00
#
_symmetry.space_group_name_H-M   'P 1'
#
loop_
_entity.id
_entity.type
_entity.pdbx_description
1 polymer ?
#
loop_
_entity_poly.entity_id
_entity_poly.type
_entity_poly.pdbx_seq_one_letter_code
_entity_poly.pdbx_strand_id
1 'polypeptide(L)'
;MIIFINALIPIMALIILGFILKRTQFLPEETWPGMEKLTYFVLFPALLIRTLGEQSLIGMPWTSMLLVVLGTLITSALLLILLRNKLTKNNATFTSIFQGGIRFNTYITFAVAQSLYGATGLALSSVAAGFMIVLINVWCISVFVIWGKSSIKGTLQFIKAIMFNPLIIGCTIGWFLSLSDIGIPIIVGDILEIVGRAALPFGLLAVGAALKPESIKGHFSAIAWSSLIQFGLKPLVTIALITYTGLTGIAAAVLIIAFMAPTAPSSYILARQLGGDVEAMASIITMQTLLAFFIMPLLGMLLL
;
A
#
# COMPACT_ATOMS: atom_id res chain seq x y z
N MET A 1 -1.83 -19.28 -14.69
CA MET A 1 -2.88 -19.77 -13.75
C MET A 1 -2.29 -20.28 -12.43
N ILE A 2 -1.64 -21.46 -12.39
CA ILE A 2 -1.13 -22.08 -11.14
C ILE A 2 -0.01 -21.24 -10.48
N ILE A 3 0.83 -20.58 -11.29
CA ILE A 3 1.97 -19.79 -10.81
C ILE A 3 1.53 -18.64 -9.89
N PHE A 4 0.48 -17.90 -10.26
CA PHE A 4 -0.01 -16.77 -9.46
C PHE A 4 -0.65 -17.22 -8.14
N ILE A 5 -1.43 -18.29 -8.18
CA ILE A 5 -2.02 -18.89 -6.97
C ILE A 5 -0.90 -19.39 -6.04
N ASN A 6 0.09 -20.11 -6.57
CA ASN A 6 1.22 -20.61 -5.80
C ASN A 6 2.04 -19.49 -5.15
N ALA A 7 2.19 -18.35 -5.83
CA ALA A 7 2.86 -17.18 -5.27
C ALA A 7 2.05 -16.51 -4.14
N LEU A 8 0.72 -16.56 -4.22
CA LEU A 8 -0.15 -15.98 -3.19
C LEU A 8 -0.32 -16.85 -1.95
N ILE A 9 -0.28 -18.17 -2.08
CA ILE A 9 -0.52 -19.10 -0.97
C ILE A 9 0.36 -18.78 0.27
N PRO A 10 1.70 -18.62 0.16
CA PRO A 10 2.53 -18.29 1.33
C PRO A 10 2.15 -16.94 1.96
N ILE A 11 1.77 -15.97 1.15
CA ILE A 11 1.41 -14.61 1.57
C ILE A 11 0.08 -14.66 2.35
N MET A 12 -0.91 -15.37 1.80
CA MET A 12 -2.19 -15.61 2.44
C MET A 12 -2.02 -16.43 3.73
N ALA A 13 -1.15 -17.44 3.73
CA ALA A 13 -0.85 -18.24 4.90
C ALA A 13 -0.25 -17.40 6.03
N LEU A 14 0.65 -16.46 5.75
CA LEU A 14 1.18 -15.54 6.76
C LEU A 14 0.10 -14.58 7.30
N ILE A 15 -0.78 -14.07 6.45
CA ILE A 15 -1.91 -13.24 6.90
C ILE A 15 -2.86 -14.05 7.79
N ILE A 16 -3.19 -15.29 7.38
CA ILE A 16 -4.04 -16.19 8.18
C ILE A 16 -3.35 -16.54 9.50
N LEU A 17 -2.05 -16.81 9.50
CA LEU A 17 -1.28 -17.07 10.71
C LEU A 17 -1.31 -15.88 11.66
N GLY A 18 -1.09 -14.66 11.16
CA GLY A 18 -1.19 -13.43 11.96
C GLY A 18 -2.58 -13.26 12.59
N PHE A 19 -3.64 -13.55 11.83
CA PHE A 19 -5.01 -13.55 12.34
C PHE A 19 -5.22 -14.59 13.44
N ILE A 20 -4.76 -15.83 13.23
CA ILE A 20 -4.86 -16.91 14.23
C ILE A 20 -4.13 -16.52 15.51
N LEU A 21 -2.87 -16.09 15.41
CA LEU A 21 -2.06 -15.70 16.58
C LEU A 21 -2.71 -14.59 17.41
N LYS A 22 -3.34 -13.61 16.73
CA LYS A 22 -4.10 -12.54 17.39
C LYS A 22 -5.36 -13.08 18.09
N ARG A 23 -6.09 -14.00 17.46
CA ARG A 23 -7.34 -14.57 17.99
C ARG A 23 -7.12 -15.54 19.14
N THR A 24 -6.06 -16.33 19.09
CA THR A 24 -5.69 -17.24 20.18
C THR A 24 -4.99 -16.53 21.32
N GLN A 25 -4.79 -15.20 21.23
CA GLN A 25 -4.06 -14.40 22.22
C GLN A 25 -2.66 -14.98 22.50
N PHE A 26 -2.01 -15.54 21.47
CA PHE A 26 -0.67 -16.12 21.60
C PHE A 26 0.36 -15.04 22.01
N LEU A 27 0.15 -13.82 21.52
CA LEU A 27 0.82 -12.61 21.98
C LEU A 27 -0.20 -11.68 22.65
N PRO A 28 0.21 -10.91 23.68
CA PRO A 28 -0.62 -9.86 24.27
C PRO A 28 -1.16 -8.87 23.23
N GLU A 29 -2.31 -8.28 23.49
CA GLU A 29 -2.97 -7.37 22.54
C GLU A 29 -2.10 -6.15 22.21
N GLU A 30 -1.32 -5.69 23.18
CA GLU A 30 -0.46 -4.52 23.12
C GLU A 30 0.78 -4.76 22.24
N THR A 31 1.13 -6.01 21.96
CA THR A 31 2.28 -6.36 21.10
C THR A 31 2.05 -5.94 19.65
N TRP A 32 0.81 -6.05 19.15
CA TRP A 32 0.50 -5.83 17.74
C TRP A 32 0.73 -4.38 17.26
N PRO A 33 0.27 -3.33 18.00
CA PRO A 33 0.65 -1.96 17.68
C PRO A 33 2.16 -1.72 17.69
N GLY A 34 2.88 -2.35 18.61
CA GLY A 34 4.35 -2.27 18.68
C GLY A 34 5.02 -2.89 17.44
N MET A 35 4.53 -4.05 17.01
CA MET A 35 5.03 -4.74 15.81
C MET A 35 4.74 -3.96 14.52
N GLU A 36 3.55 -3.35 14.41
CA GLU A 36 3.23 -2.47 13.29
C GLU A 36 4.14 -1.24 13.27
N LYS A 37 4.41 -0.63 14.44
CA LYS A 37 5.34 0.49 14.57
C LYS A 37 6.76 0.10 14.16
N LEU A 38 7.27 -1.04 14.63
CA LEU A 38 8.59 -1.55 14.25
C LEU A 38 8.68 -1.74 12.74
N THR A 39 7.67 -2.37 12.15
CA THR A 39 7.64 -2.61 10.70
C THR A 39 7.60 -1.30 9.92
N TYR A 40 6.73 -0.36 10.32
CA TYR A 40 6.51 0.89 9.60
C TYR A 40 7.66 1.90 9.73
N PHE A 41 8.32 1.99 10.89
CA PHE A 41 9.37 2.98 11.15
C PHE A 41 10.79 2.46 10.91
N VAL A 42 11.01 1.15 10.93
CA VAL A 42 12.36 0.58 10.85
C VAL A 42 12.49 -0.41 9.70
N LEU A 43 11.70 -1.50 9.73
CA LEU A 43 11.90 -2.62 8.80
C LEU A 43 11.59 -2.22 7.35
N PHE A 44 10.45 -1.58 7.13
CA PHE A 44 10.00 -1.23 5.79
C PHE A 44 10.81 -0.07 5.16
N PRO A 45 11.16 0.99 5.90
CA PRO A 45 12.12 1.98 5.41
C PRO A 45 13.47 1.36 5.03
N ALA A 46 14.01 0.42 5.83
CA ALA A 46 15.25 -0.26 5.48
C ALA A 46 15.14 -1.05 4.16
N LEU A 47 14.02 -1.77 3.97
CA LEU A 47 13.71 -2.46 2.73
C LEU A 47 13.64 -1.49 1.54
N LEU A 48 12.96 -0.35 1.69
CA LEU A 48 12.83 0.65 0.64
C LEU A 48 14.17 1.30 0.28
N ILE A 49 14.98 1.69 1.28
CA ILE A 49 16.30 2.29 1.05
C ILE A 49 17.17 1.34 0.25
N ARG A 50 17.22 0.07 0.65
CA ARG A 50 18.00 -0.94 -0.06
C ARG A 50 17.49 -1.16 -1.48
N THR A 51 16.21 -1.51 -1.62
CA THR A 51 15.62 -1.90 -2.91
C THR A 51 15.49 -0.75 -3.90
N LEU A 52 15.53 0.50 -3.46
CA LEU A 52 15.59 1.65 -4.35
C LEU A 52 17.03 2.10 -4.59
N GLY A 53 17.89 2.09 -3.57
CA GLY A 53 19.26 2.57 -3.68
C GLY A 53 20.20 1.63 -4.44
N GLU A 54 19.91 0.32 -4.48
CA GLU A 54 20.64 -0.64 -5.33
C GLU A 54 20.19 -0.61 -6.80
N GLN A 55 19.08 0.06 -7.11
CA GLN A 55 18.51 0.06 -8.46
C GLN A 55 19.02 1.25 -9.25
N SER A 56 19.40 1.02 -10.51
CA SER A 56 19.59 2.12 -11.44
C SER A 56 18.27 2.42 -12.14
N LEU A 57 17.77 3.66 -12.03
CA LEU A 57 16.64 4.12 -12.85
C LEU A 57 16.97 4.17 -14.34
N ILE A 58 18.25 4.08 -14.70
CA ILE A 58 18.73 4.07 -16.09
C ILE A 58 18.35 2.74 -16.74
N GLY A 59 17.66 2.81 -17.88
CA GLY A 59 17.20 1.63 -18.62
C GLY A 59 15.86 1.06 -18.15
N MET A 60 15.28 1.58 -17.06
CA MET A 60 13.91 1.24 -16.64
C MET A 60 12.86 2.14 -17.32
N PRO A 61 11.65 1.64 -17.63
CA PRO A 61 10.56 2.44 -18.21
C PRO A 61 9.84 3.29 -17.13
N TRP A 62 10.60 3.98 -16.27
CA TRP A 62 10.08 4.66 -15.10
C TRP A 62 9.10 5.80 -15.43
N THR A 63 9.25 6.46 -16.58
CA THR A 63 8.34 7.51 -17.06
C THR A 63 6.96 6.96 -17.36
N SER A 64 6.88 5.85 -18.10
CA SER A 64 5.63 5.14 -18.38
C SER A 64 5.00 4.61 -17.10
N MET A 65 5.80 4.05 -16.18
CA MET A 65 5.30 3.62 -14.87
C MET A 65 4.71 4.78 -14.07
N LEU A 66 5.40 5.93 -14.03
CA LEU A 66 4.93 7.14 -13.35
C LEU A 66 3.62 7.65 -13.97
N LEU A 67 3.50 7.64 -15.29
CA LEU A 67 2.26 8.02 -15.99
C LEU A 67 1.09 7.11 -15.59
N VAL A 68 1.29 5.79 -15.61
CA VAL A 68 0.27 4.82 -15.20
C VAL A 68 -0.12 5.03 -13.73
N VAL A 69 0.85 5.25 -12.85
CA VAL A 69 0.62 5.52 -11.42
C VAL A 69 -0.19 6.80 -11.23
N LEU A 70 0.25 7.91 -11.84
CA LEU A 70 -0.42 9.20 -11.75
C LEU A 70 -1.83 9.11 -12.32
N GLY A 71 -2.00 8.61 -13.54
CA GLY A 71 -3.31 8.51 -14.17
C GLY A 71 -4.28 7.66 -13.35
N THR A 72 -3.86 6.48 -12.89
CA THR A 72 -4.71 5.62 -12.07
C THR A 72 -5.11 6.28 -10.75
N LEU A 73 -4.14 6.88 -10.04
CA LEU A 73 -4.40 7.51 -8.75
C LEU A 73 -5.23 8.80 -8.91
N ILE A 74 -4.92 9.67 -9.87
CA ILE A 74 -5.67 10.90 -10.14
C ILE A 74 -7.12 10.56 -10.49
N THR A 75 -7.34 9.62 -11.41
CA THR A 75 -8.70 9.21 -11.79
C THR A 75 -9.48 8.67 -10.58
N SER A 76 -8.84 7.84 -9.76
CA SER A 76 -9.47 7.31 -8.54
C SER A 76 -9.80 8.42 -7.53
N ALA A 77 -8.86 9.32 -7.28
CA ALA A 77 -9.03 10.41 -6.33
C ALA A 77 -10.10 11.41 -6.79
N LEU A 78 -10.07 11.81 -8.06
CA LEU A 78 -11.06 12.71 -8.65
C LEU A 78 -12.45 12.10 -8.59
N LEU A 79 -12.60 10.82 -8.98
CA LEU A 79 -13.92 10.17 -8.93
C LEU A 79 -14.46 10.13 -7.50
N LEU A 80 -13.63 9.78 -6.51
CA LEU A 80 -14.03 9.78 -5.10
C LEU A 80 -14.43 11.18 -4.61
N ILE A 81 -13.67 12.21 -4.96
CA ILE A 81 -13.98 13.61 -4.58
C ILE A 81 -15.29 14.07 -5.24
N LEU A 82 -15.47 13.82 -6.53
CA LEU A 82 -16.68 14.20 -7.27
C LEU A 82 -17.92 13.47 -6.75
N LEU A 83 -17.79 12.19 -6.40
CA LEU A 83 -18.88 11.39 -5.88
C LEU A 83 -19.10 11.55 -4.38
N ARG A 84 -18.23 12.27 -3.65
CA ARG A 84 -18.25 12.41 -2.19
C ARG A 84 -19.65 12.48 -1.57
N ASN A 85 -20.46 13.42 -2.04
CA ASN A 85 -21.80 13.67 -1.48
C ASN A 85 -22.79 12.52 -1.71
N LYS A 86 -22.54 11.66 -2.71
CA LYS A 86 -23.26 10.40 -2.94
C LYS A 86 -22.71 9.26 -2.09
N LEU A 87 -21.41 9.25 -1.78
CA LEU A 87 -20.77 8.20 -0.99
C LEU A 87 -21.17 8.29 0.49
N THR A 88 -21.08 9.49 1.08
CA THR A 88 -21.45 9.74 2.48
C THR A 88 -21.56 11.24 2.78
N LYS A 89 -22.45 11.60 3.72
CA LYS A 89 -22.53 12.96 4.28
C LYS A 89 -21.55 13.14 5.45
N ASN A 90 -21.02 12.06 6.03
CA ASN A 90 -20.09 12.12 7.15
C ASN A 90 -18.66 12.33 6.63
N ASN A 91 -18.06 13.47 6.96
CA ASN A 91 -16.73 13.84 6.49
C ASN A 91 -15.64 12.85 6.96
N ALA A 92 -15.71 12.35 8.19
CA ALA A 92 -14.75 11.39 8.73
C ALA A 92 -14.87 10.01 8.07
N THR A 93 -16.08 9.58 7.72
CA THR A 93 -16.28 8.35 6.93
C THR A 93 -15.75 8.52 5.51
N PHE A 94 -15.91 9.71 4.91
CA PHE A 94 -15.37 9.98 3.58
C PHE A 94 -13.85 9.86 3.55
N THR A 95 -13.13 10.34 4.57
CA THR A 95 -11.67 10.15 4.61
C THR A 95 -11.28 8.68 4.64
N SER A 96 -12.03 7.82 5.34
CA SER A 96 -11.82 6.36 5.33
C SER A 96 -12.14 5.73 3.98
N ILE A 97 -13.24 6.11 3.32
CA ILE A 97 -13.56 5.64 1.96
C ILE A 97 -12.47 6.05 0.97
N PHE A 98 -12.00 7.30 1.07
CA PHE A 98 -10.96 7.81 0.20
C PHE A 98 -9.66 7.01 0.35
N GLN A 99 -9.19 6.82 1.59
CA GLN A 99 -8.05 5.94 1.86
C GLN A 99 -8.27 4.53 1.30
N GLY A 100 -9.45 3.95 1.56
CA GLY A 100 -9.85 2.64 1.06
C GLY A 100 -9.87 2.49 -0.46
N GLY A 101 -10.07 3.59 -1.18
CA GLY A 101 -10.11 3.61 -2.64
C GLY A 101 -8.78 3.99 -3.28
N ILE A 102 -7.87 4.70 -2.60
CA ILE A 102 -6.61 5.14 -3.20
C ILE A 102 -5.36 4.44 -2.66
N ARG A 103 -5.36 3.93 -1.42
CA ARG A 103 -4.21 3.19 -0.88
C ARG A 103 -4.08 1.80 -1.48
N PHE A 104 -2.89 1.22 -1.29
CA PHE A 104 -2.56 -0.14 -1.68
C PHE A 104 -1.68 -0.75 -0.58
N ASN A 105 -1.74 -2.06 -0.43
CA ASN A 105 -0.99 -2.80 0.56
C ASN A 105 0.39 -3.14 0.00
N THR A 106 1.40 -2.39 0.42
CA THR A 106 2.76 -2.54 -0.06
C THR A 106 3.38 -3.88 0.33
N TYR A 107 3.02 -4.46 1.48
CA TYR A 107 3.52 -5.77 1.91
C TYR A 107 3.07 -6.87 0.96
N ILE A 108 1.76 -6.93 0.65
CA ILE A 108 1.21 -7.90 -0.29
C ILE A 108 1.80 -7.67 -1.68
N THR A 109 1.86 -6.42 -2.13
CA THR A 109 2.40 -6.07 -3.45
C THR A 109 3.83 -6.57 -3.62
N PHE A 110 4.71 -6.26 -2.65
CA PHE A 110 6.13 -6.63 -2.72
C PHE A 110 6.31 -8.14 -2.61
N ALA A 111 5.58 -8.80 -1.71
CA ALA A 111 5.66 -10.24 -1.55
C ALA A 111 5.21 -10.98 -2.82
N VAL A 112 4.11 -10.54 -3.47
CA VAL A 112 3.63 -11.13 -4.73
C VAL A 112 4.63 -10.89 -5.86
N ALA A 113 5.11 -9.65 -6.02
CA ALA A 113 6.06 -9.31 -7.08
C ALA A 113 7.39 -10.06 -6.92
N GLN A 114 7.89 -10.17 -5.69
CA GLN A 114 9.10 -10.95 -5.38
C GLN A 114 8.88 -12.44 -5.63
N SER A 115 7.73 -12.99 -5.24
CA SER A 115 7.44 -14.41 -5.44
C SER A 115 7.27 -14.78 -6.92
N LEU A 116 6.78 -13.87 -7.76
CA LEU A 116 6.56 -14.13 -9.19
C LEU A 116 7.77 -13.84 -10.06
N TYR A 117 8.47 -12.75 -9.76
CA TYR A 117 9.49 -12.18 -10.65
C TYR A 117 10.84 -11.96 -9.95
N GLY A 118 11.02 -12.53 -8.74
CA GLY A 118 12.27 -12.48 -8.00
C GLY A 118 12.73 -11.07 -7.63
N ALA A 119 14.05 -10.86 -7.62
CA ALA A 119 14.64 -9.57 -7.29
C ALA A 119 14.21 -8.45 -8.26
N THR A 120 14.04 -8.76 -9.55
CA THR A 120 13.58 -7.80 -10.57
C THR A 120 12.15 -7.34 -10.32
N GLY A 121 11.26 -8.25 -9.91
CA GLY A 121 9.90 -7.90 -9.48
C GLY A 121 9.89 -6.96 -8.29
N LEU A 122 10.66 -7.31 -7.24
CA LEU A 122 10.77 -6.50 -6.04
C LEU A 122 11.31 -5.09 -6.34
N ALA A 123 12.32 -5.00 -7.22
CA ALA A 123 12.90 -3.73 -7.67
C ALA A 123 11.91 -2.84 -8.42
N LEU A 124 11.21 -3.38 -9.43
CA LEU A 124 10.24 -2.59 -10.18
C LEU A 124 9.04 -2.20 -9.30
N SER A 125 8.62 -3.08 -8.38
CA SER A 125 7.62 -2.75 -7.37
C SER A 125 8.09 -1.67 -6.40
N SER A 126 9.36 -1.62 -6.02
CA SER A 126 9.89 -0.57 -5.13
C SER A 126 9.85 0.80 -5.79
N VAL A 127 10.21 0.87 -7.08
CA VAL A 127 10.10 2.10 -7.89
C VAL A 127 8.64 2.58 -7.96
N ALA A 128 7.71 1.69 -8.34
CA ALA A 128 6.29 2.02 -8.39
C ALA A 128 5.76 2.47 -7.01
N ALA A 129 6.11 1.74 -5.96
CA ALA A 129 5.70 2.06 -4.60
C ALA A 129 6.27 3.38 -4.12
N GLY A 130 7.49 3.78 -4.51
CA GLY A 130 8.03 5.09 -4.19
C GLY A 130 7.12 6.21 -4.68
N PHE A 131 6.72 6.16 -5.96
CA PHE A 131 5.78 7.14 -6.52
C PHE A 131 4.42 7.10 -5.82
N MET A 132 3.87 5.90 -5.63
CA MET A 132 2.57 5.72 -4.99
C MET A 132 2.58 6.20 -3.53
N ILE A 133 3.59 5.84 -2.73
CA ILE A 133 3.73 6.22 -1.32
C ILE A 133 3.70 7.73 -1.17
N VAL A 134 4.50 8.46 -1.97
CA VAL A 134 4.54 9.93 -1.89
C VAL A 134 3.18 10.52 -2.24
N LEU A 135 2.63 10.19 -3.41
CA LEU A 135 1.37 10.76 -3.90
C LEU A 135 0.21 10.46 -2.96
N ILE A 136 0.06 9.21 -2.56
CA ILE A 136 -1.03 8.74 -1.71
C ILE A 136 -0.94 9.40 -0.34
N ASN A 137 0.24 9.50 0.27
CA ASN A 137 0.35 10.14 1.59
C ASN A 137 0.02 11.62 1.53
N VAL A 138 0.50 12.35 0.50
CA VAL A 138 0.14 13.76 0.29
C VAL A 138 -1.38 13.90 0.20
N TRP A 139 -2.04 13.15 -0.68
CA TRP A 139 -3.47 13.30 -0.89
C TRP A 139 -4.34 12.79 0.26
N CYS A 140 -3.98 11.67 0.89
CA CYS A 140 -4.69 11.19 2.07
C CYS A 140 -4.62 12.22 3.20
N ILE A 141 -3.44 12.78 3.48
CA ILE A 141 -3.28 13.82 4.51
C ILE A 141 -4.08 15.07 4.10
N SER A 142 -4.08 15.48 2.83
CA SER A 142 -4.89 16.61 2.36
C SER A 142 -6.39 16.38 2.60
N VAL A 143 -6.90 15.18 2.30
CA VAL A 143 -8.30 14.82 2.57
C VAL A 143 -8.63 14.86 4.06
N PHE A 144 -7.70 14.47 4.93
CA PHE A 144 -7.86 14.63 6.38
C PHE A 144 -7.83 16.08 6.86
N VAL A 145 -7.04 16.94 6.24
CA VAL A 145 -7.01 18.37 6.58
C VAL A 145 -8.30 19.06 6.14
N ILE A 146 -8.85 18.70 4.98
CA ILE A 146 -10.06 19.34 4.44
C ILE A 146 -11.34 18.78 5.09
N TRP A 147 -11.43 17.46 5.28
CA TRP A 147 -12.65 16.78 5.70
C TRP A 147 -12.51 15.95 6.99
N GLY A 148 -11.30 15.70 7.49
CA GLY A 148 -11.11 15.03 8.77
C GLY A 148 -11.41 15.94 9.96
N LYS A 149 -11.45 15.36 11.16
CA LYS A 149 -11.39 16.11 12.42
C LYS A 149 -9.93 16.35 12.85
N SER A 150 -9.04 16.51 11.87
CA SER A 150 -7.60 16.51 12.09
C SER A 150 -7.16 17.65 12.99
N SER A 151 -6.20 17.36 13.87
CA SER A 151 -5.49 18.37 14.66
C SER A 151 -4.49 19.19 13.83
N ILE A 152 -4.18 18.74 12.60
CA ILE A 152 -3.27 19.41 11.67
C ILE A 152 -3.90 20.72 11.21
N LYS A 153 -3.46 21.83 11.79
CA LYS A 153 -3.86 23.19 11.41
C LYS A 153 -2.69 23.92 10.75
N GLY A 154 -2.91 24.39 9.52
CA GLY A 154 -1.97 25.21 8.77
C GLY A 154 -0.89 24.43 7.99
N THR A 155 -0.27 25.13 7.03
CA THR A 155 0.67 24.58 6.05
C THR A 155 1.91 23.93 6.69
N LEU A 156 2.40 24.47 7.82
CA LEU A 156 3.61 23.96 8.48
C LEU A 156 3.40 22.53 9.05
N GLN A 157 2.28 22.27 9.69
CA GLN A 157 1.98 20.96 10.27
C GLN A 157 1.73 19.92 9.17
N PHE A 158 1.12 20.33 8.06
CA PHE A 158 0.96 19.50 6.87
C PHE A 158 2.30 19.10 6.27
N ILE A 159 3.21 20.06 6.05
CA ILE A 159 4.55 19.79 5.52
C ILE A 159 5.32 18.85 6.47
N LYS A 160 5.27 19.10 7.79
CA LYS A 160 5.91 18.20 8.77
C LYS A 160 5.35 16.79 8.70
N ALA A 161 4.03 16.60 8.59
CA ALA A 161 3.42 15.28 8.50
C ALA A 161 3.88 14.49 7.26
N ILE A 162 4.20 15.18 6.17
CA ILE A 162 4.75 14.57 4.95
C ILE A 162 6.26 14.30 5.11
N MET A 163 7.05 15.31 5.50
CA MET A 163 8.51 15.19 5.56
C MET A 163 8.98 14.18 6.61
N PHE A 164 8.25 14.03 7.72
CA PHE A 164 8.58 13.07 8.77
C PHE A 164 7.90 11.70 8.58
N ASN A 165 7.32 11.43 7.41
CA ASN A 165 6.80 10.10 7.10
C ASN A 165 7.97 9.15 6.82
N PRO A 166 8.14 8.06 7.61
CA PRO A 166 9.30 7.19 7.49
C PRO A 166 9.40 6.48 6.14
N LEU A 167 8.27 6.21 5.47
CA LEU A 167 8.27 5.62 4.14
C LEU A 167 8.72 6.60 3.07
N ILE A 168 8.30 7.87 3.17
CA ILE A 168 8.77 8.94 2.28
C ILE A 168 10.27 9.18 2.48
N ILE A 169 10.74 9.18 3.73
CA ILE A 169 12.17 9.28 4.05
C ILE A 169 12.93 8.10 3.41
N GLY A 170 12.45 6.87 3.59
CA GLY A 170 13.08 5.69 3.00
C GLY A 170 13.14 5.75 1.47
N CYS A 171 12.06 6.15 0.81
CA CYS A 171 12.04 6.34 -0.64
C CYS A 171 12.98 7.45 -1.11
N THR A 172 12.99 8.59 -0.40
CA THR A 172 13.86 9.73 -0.73
C THR A 172 15.33 9.35 -0.62
N ILE A 173 15.72 8.69 0.47
CA ILE A 173 17.10 8.22 0.67
C ILE A 173 17.45 7.20 -0.43
N GLY A 174 16.59 6.22 -0.68
CA GLY A 174 16.83 5.21 -1.72
C GLY A 174 17.03 5.81 -3.11
N TRP A 175 16.14 6.71 -3.54
CA TRP A 175 16.29 7.40 -4.83
C TRP A 175 17.52 8.32 -4.86
N PHE A 176 17.82 9.01 -3.76
CA PHE A 176 19.03 9.82 -3.69
C PHE A 176 20.28 8.97 -3.92
N LEU A 177 20.39 7.81 -3.26
CA LEU A 177 21.53 6.90 -3.43
C LEU A 177 21.59 6.30 -4.85
N SER A 178 20.44 6.00 -5.43
CA SER A 178 20.30 5.51 -6.82
C SER A 178 20.75 6.54 -7.87
N LEU A 179 20.44 7.82 -7.66
CA LEU A 179 20.68 8.90 -8.63
C LEU A 179 22.01 9.63 -8.45
N SER A 180 22.62 9.54 -7.28
CA SER A 180 23.86 10.29 -6.95
C SER A 180 25.14 9.57 -7.33
N ASP A 181 25.06 8.37 -7.92
CA ASP A 181 26.18 7.45 -8.19
C ASP A 181 27.02 7.06 -6.95
N ILE A 182 26.65 7.53 -5.75
CA ILE A 182 27.28 7.17 -4.47
C ILE A 182 27.06 5.67 -4.19
N GLY A 183 25.89 5.16 -4.57
CA GLY A 183 25.46 3.80 -4.25
C GLY A 183 25.27 3.58 -2.75
N ILE A 184 25.13 2.32 -2.35
CA ILE A 184 25.04 1.94 -0.93
C ILE A 184 26.37 1.31 -0.52
N PRO A 185 27.07 1.85 0.50
CA PRO A 185 28.27 1.20 1.04
C PRO A 185 27.95 -0.23 1.49
N ILE A 186 28.83 -1.19 1.18
CA ILE A 186 28.59 -2.64 1.37
C ILE A 186 28.04 -2.96 2.76
N ILE A 187 28.70 -2.46 3.82
CA ILE A 187 28.31 -2.71 5.22
C ILE A 187 26.89 -2.17 5.50
N VAL A 188 26.55 -0.99 4.97
CA VAL A 188 25.22 -0.40 5.13
C VAL A 188 24.19 -1.21 4.35
N GLY A 189 24.53 -1.66 3.14
CA GLY A 189 23.71 -2.55 2.32
C GLY A 189 23.36 -3.85 3.04
N ASP A 190 24.36 -4.51 3.64
CA ASP A 190 24.17 -5.75 4.40
C ASP A 190 23.29 -5.56 5.64
N ILE A 191 23.43 -4.43 6.35
CA ILE A 191 22.57 -4.10 7.49
C ILE A 191 21.12 -3.89 7.01
N LEU A 192 20.94 -3.10 5.95
CA LEU A 192 19.63 -2.84 5.36
C LEU A 192 18.99 -4.13 4.81
N GLU A 193 19.80 -5.05 4.28
CA GLU A 193 19.38 -6.39 3.89
C GLU A 193 18.78 -7.14 5.06
N ILE A 194 19.57 -7.32 6.11
CA ILE A 194 19.19 -8.13 7.27
C ILE A 194 17.91 -7.58 7.90
N VAL A 195 17.84 -6.25 8.09
CA VAL A 195 16.67 -5.57 8.65
C VAL A 195 15.47 -5.63 7.69
N GLY A 196 15.70 -5.38 6.39
CA GLY A 196 14.65 -5.32 5.37
C GLY A 196 13.99 -6.66 5.09
N ARG A 197 14.73 -7.78 5.21
CA ARG A 197 14.17 -9.14 5.03
C ARG A 197 13.09 -9.48 6.06
N ALA A 198 13.14 -8.87 7.25
CA ALA A 198 12.10 -9.03 8.27
C ALA A 198 10.81 -8.23 7.94
N ALA A 199 10.86 -7.25 7.04
CA ALA A 199 9.75 -6.33 6.83
C ALA A 199 8.50 -7.01 6.25
N LEU A 200 8.65 -7.91 5.27
CA LEU A 200 7.50 -8.58 4.65
C LEU A 200 6.86 -9.62 5.58
N PRO A 201 7.59 -10.55 6.23
CA PRO A 201 6.97 -11.51 7.15
C PRO A 201 6.24 -10.83 8.32
N PHE A 202 6.89 -9.87 8.98
CA PHE A 202 6.27 -9.14 10.09
C PHE A 202 5.10 -8.27 9.64
N GLY A 203 5.23 -7.63 8.47
CA GLY A 203 4.15 -6.84 7.86
C GLY A 203 2.92 -7.69 7.54
N LEU A 204 3.09 -8.87 6.96
CA LEU A 204 1.98 -9.77 6.63
C LEU A 204 1.31 -10.37 7.88
N LEU A 205 2.08 -10.72 8.91
CA LEU A 205 1.53 -11.11 10.22
C LEU A 205 0.72 -9.97 10.85
N ALA A 206 1.24 -8.73 10.80
CA ALA A 206 0.56 -7.55 11.29
C ALA A 206 -0.74 -7.26 10.52
N VAL A 207 -0.74 -7.43 9.18
CA VAL A 207 -1.95 -7.33 8.34
C VAL A 207 -3.01 -8.32 8.84
N GLY A 208 -2.63 -9.57 9.08
CA GLY A 208 -3.52 -10.61 9.60
C GLY A 208 -4.13 -10.27 10.95
N ALA A 209 -3.29 -9.82 11.89
CA ALA A 209 -3.74 -9.43 13.22
C ALA A 209 -4.59 -8.15 13.26
N ALA A 210 -4.47 -7.30 12.24
CA ALA A 210 -5.31 -6.10 12.11
C ALA A 210 -6.72 -6.41 11.60
N LEU A 211 -6.99 -7.63 11.12
CA LEU A 211 -8.32 -8.03 10.65
C LEU A 211 -9.33 -8.07 11.79
N LYS A 212 -10.45 -7.36 11.61
CA LYS A 212 -11.56 -7.30 12.57
C LYS A 212 -12.88 -7.66 11.88
N PRO A 213 -13.14 -8.95 11.59
CA PRO A 213 -14.41 -9.44 11.03
C PRO A 213 -15.67 -8.88 11.71
N GLU A 214 -15.63 -8.66 13.01
CA GLU A 214 -16.76 -8.12 13.78
C GLU A 214 -17.09 -6.67 13.40
N SER A 215 -16.09 -5.89 12.99
CA SER A 215 -16.26 -4.48 12.60
C SER A 215 -17.03 -4.31 11.30
N ILE A 216 -17.13 -5.34 10.43
CA ILE A 216 -17.75 -5.26 9.10
C ILE A 216 -19.22 -4.77 9.16
N LYS A 217 -19.92 -5.02 10.28
CA LYS A 217 -21.32 -4.64 10.47
C LYS A 217 -21.48 -3.12 10.50
N GLY A 218 -22.47 -2.61 9.75
CA GLY A 218 -22.84 -1.18 9.79
C GLY A 218 -22.10 -0.25 8.83
N HIS A 219 -21.08 -0.72 8.11
CA HIS A 219 -20.27 0.11 7.20
C HIS A 219 -20.35 -0.31 5.72
N PHE A 220 -21.45 -0.95 5.30
CA PHE A 220 -21.59 -1.54 3.97
C PHE A 220 -21.34 -0.57 2.81
N SER A 221 -21.88 0.66 2.88
CA SER A 221 -21.67 1.68 1.84
C SER A 221 -20.17 2.01 1.68
N ALA A 222 -19.47 2.21 2.80
CA ALA A 222 -18.05 2.56 2.80
C ALA A 222 -17.19 1.41 2.22
N ILE A 223 -17.51 0.18 2.60
CA ILE A 223 -16.88 -1.04 2.07
C ILE A 223 -17.12 -1.17 0.57
N ALA A 224 -18.38 -1.05 0.13
CA ALA A 224 -18.76 -1.26 -1.26
C ALA A 224 -18.09 -0.24 -2.19
N TRP A 225 -18.17 1.05 -1.84
CA TRP A 225 -17.57 2.11 -2.66
C TRP A 225 -16.04 2.03 -2.70
N SER A 226 -15.39 1.86 -1.55
CA SER A 226 -13.93 1.73 -1.52
C SER A 226 -13.47 0.49 -2.30
N SER A 227 -14.15 -0.65 -2.15
CA SER A 227 -13.81 -1.90 -2.86
C SER A 227 -14.08 -1.81 -4.36
N LEU A 228 -15.14 -1.12 -4.79
CA LEU A 228 -15.43 -0.88 -6.21
C LEU A 228 -14.31 -0.06 -6.87
N ILE A 229 -13.80 0.96 -6.18
CA ILE A 229 -12.64 1.71 -6.68
C ILE A 229 -11.40 0.83 -6.67
N GLN A 230 -11.15 0.10 -5.56
CA GLN A 230 -9.93 -0.69 -5.37
C GLN A 230 -9.79 -1.84 -6.37
N PHE A 231 -10.86 -2.61 -6.58
CA PHE A 231 -10.82 -3.84 -7.37
C PHE A 231 -11.52 -3.72 -8.73
N GLY A 232 -12.29 -2.66 -8.96
CA GLY A 232 -12.94 -2.37 -10.23
C GLY A 232 -12.22 -1.28 -10.99
N LEU A 233 -12.36 -0.02 -10.54
CA LEU A 233 -11.86 1.15 -11.28
C LEU A 233 -10.34 1.10 -11.47
N LYS A 234 -9.58 0.89 -10.38
CA LYS A 234 -8.11 0.96 -10.41
C LYS A 234 -7.51 -0.04 -11.41
N PRO A 235 -7.79 -1.36 -11.33
CA PRO A 235 -7.30 -2.31 -12.32
C PRO A 235 -7.67 -1.92 -13.76
N LEU A 236 -8.91 -1.52 -14.01
CA LEU A 236 -9.36 -1.13 -15.36
C LEU A 236 -8.58 0.07 -15.91
N VAL A 237 -8.40 1.12 -15.11
CA VAL A 237 -7.64 2.31 -15.51
C VAL A 237 -6.16 1.97 -15.69
N THR A 238 -5.59 1.15 -14.80
CA THR A 238 -4.20 0.70 -14.92
C THR A 238 -3.97 -0.07 -16.23
N ILE A 239 -4.85 -1.00 -16.60
CA ILE A 239 -4.74 -1.76 -17.86
C ILE A 239 -4.85 -0.82 -19.07
N ALA A 240 -5.82 0.09 -19.06
CA ALA A 240 -6.01 1.05 -20.14
C ALA A 240 -4.75 1.92 -20.34
N LEU A 241 -4.14 2.40 -19.25
CA LEU A 241 -2.93 3.22 -19.31
C LEU A 241 -1.68 2.41 -19.67
N ILE A 242 -1.56 1.16 -19.22
CA ILE A 242 -0.48 0.25 -19.63
C ILE A 242 -0.56 0.03 -21.15
N THR A 243 -1.76 -0.24 -21.68
CA THR A 243 -1.99 -0.43 -23.11
C THR A 243 -1.65 0.84 -23.89
N TYR A 244 -2.10 2.00 -23.40
CA TYR A 244 -1.83 3.31 -24.02
C TYR A 244 -0.34 3.65 -24.05
N THR A 245 0.39 3.36 -22.98
CA THR A 245 1.83 3.65 -22.88
C THR A 245 2.71 2.62 -23.57
N GLY A 246 2.15 1.49 -24.01
CA GLY A 246 2.92 0.36 -24.56
C GLY A 246 3.82 -0.32 -23.53
N LEU A 247 3.54 -0.16 -22.23
CA LEU A 247 4.34 -0.76 -21.16
C LEU A 247 4.14 -2.28 -21.18
N THR A 248 5.24 -3.04 -21.15
CA THR A 248 5.21 -4.50 -21.24
C THR A 248 6.11 -5.15 -20.18
N GLY A 249 6.03 -6.49 -20.08
CA GLY A 249 6.89 -7.29 -19.21
C GLY A 249 6.64 -7.07 -17.72
N ILE A 250 7.69 -7.25 -16.91
CA ILE A 250 7.62 -7.22 -15.44
C ILE A 250 7.14 -5.84 -14.94
N ALA A 251 7.51 -4.75 -15.62
CA ALA A 251 7.11 -3.40 -15.23
C ALA A 251 5.59 -3.17 -15.31
N ALA A 252 4.93 -3.70 -16.35
CA ALA A 252 3.46 -3.70 -16.43
C ALA A 252 2.86 -4.60 -15.35
N ALA A 253 3.42 -5.80 -15.17
CA ALA A 253 2.92 -6.77 -14.22
C ALA A 253 2.92 -6.26 -12.77
N VAL A 254 3.99 -5.60 -12.32
CA VAL A 254 4.07 -5.08 -10.96
C VAL A 254 3.09 -3.95 -10.68
N LEU A 255 2.74 -3.14 -11.69
CA LEU A 255 1.72 -2.10 -11.55
C LEU A 255 0.33 -2.72 -11.44
N ILE A 256 0.04 -3.73 -12.25
CA ILE A 256 -1.20 -4.50 -12.15
C ILE A 256 -1.34 -5.13 -10.76
N ILE A 257 -0.27 -5.74 -10.23
CA ILE A 257 -0.23 -6.29 -8.86
C ILE A 257 -0.47 -5.19 -7.82
N ALA A 258 0.21 -4.05 -7.93
CA ALA A 258 0.10 -2.95 -6.96
C ALA A 258 -1.31 -2.35 -6.93
N PHE A 259 -1.96 -2.19 -8.09
CA PHE A 259 -3.29 -1.60 -8.18
C PHE A 259 -4.44 -2.58 -7.96
N MET A 260 -4.19 -3.89 -7.94
CA MET A 260 -5.16 -4.88 -7.48
C MET A 260 -5.00 -5.27 -6.00
N ALA A 261 -3.91 -4.88 -5.34
CA ALA A 261 -3.70 -5.16 -3.93
C ALA A 261 -4.75 -4.44 -3.06
N PRO A 262 -5.18 -5.00 -1.92
CA PRO A 262 -6.14 -4.34 -1.03
C PRO A 262 -5.53 -3.10 -0.38
N THR A 263 -6.32 -2.30 0.34
CA THR A 263 -5.81 -1.16 1.11
C THR A 263 -4.84 -1.56 2.23
N ALA A 264 -3.82 -0.73 2.48
CA ALA A 264 -2.85 -0.94 3.55
C ALA A 264 -3.44 -0.76 4.96
N PRO A 265 -3.00 -1.57 5.95
CA PRO A 265 -3.36 -1.41 7.36
C PRO A 265 -2.98 -0.05 7.96
N SER A 266 -1.90 0.58 7.47
CA SER A 266 -1.45 1.91 7.91
C SER A 266 -2.52 3.01 7.78
N SER A 267 -3.53 2.80 6.93
CA SER A 267 -4.71 3.67 6.83
C SER A 267 -5.51 3.75 8.15
N TYR A 268 -5.50 2.69 8.96
CA TYR A 268 -6.14 2.65 10.27
C TYR A 268 -5.43 3.58 11.25
N ILE A 269 -4.09 3.53 11.30
CA ILE A 269 -3.28 4.43 12.13
C ILE A 269 -3.58 5.87 11.75
N LEU A 270 -3.56 6.20 10.46
CA LEU A 270 -3.80 7.55 10.00
C LEU A 270 -5.22 8.04 10.28
N ALA A 271 -6.23 7.18 10.10
CA ALA A 271 -7.61 7.48 10.48
C ALA A 271 -7.73 7.78 11.98
N ARG A 272 -7.07 7.00 12.83
CA ARG A 272 -7.09 7.22 14.29
C ARG A 272 -6.39 8.51 14.68
N GLN A 273 -5.25 8.83 14.08
CA GLN A 273 -4.45 10.00 14.42
C GLN A 273 -5.03 11.31 13.88
N LEU A 274 -5.64 11.29 12.69
CA LEU A 274 -6.11 12.49 11.99
C LEU A 274 -7.63 12.66 12.02
N GLY A 275 -8.32 11.93 12.90
CA GLY A 275 -9.75 12.13 13.15
C GLY A 275 -10.67 11.65 12.03
N GLY A 276 -10.35 10.51 11.42
CA GLY A 276 -11.21 9.75 10.51
C GLY A 276 -12.13 8.77 11.22
N ASP A 277 -12.94 8.08 10.43
CA ASP A 277 -13.82 7.00 10.90
C ASP A 277 -13.02 5.69 11.01
N VAL A 278 -12.57 5.39 12.24
CA VAL A 278 -11.71 4.25 12.55
C VAL A 278 -12.42 2.91 12.35
N GLU A 279 -13.71 2.83 12.67
CA GLU A 279 -14.52 1.61 12.52
C GLU A 279 -14.79 1.32 11.04
N ALA A 280 -15.16 2.34 10.25
CA ALA A 280 -15.29 2.18 8.81
C ALA A 280 -13.95 1.78 8.17
N MET A 281 -12.84 2.39 8.58
CA MET A 281 -11.52 2.05 8.03
C MET A 281 -11.10 0.61 8.36
N ALA A 282 -11.31 0.15 9.60
CA ALA A 282 -11.05 -1.24 9.99
C ALA A 282 -11.89 -2.23 9.16
N SER A 283 -13.15 -1.88 8.92
CA SER A 283 -14.09 -2.68 8.11
C SER A 283 -13.64 -2.77 6.65
N ILE A 284 -13.21 -1.66 6.06
CA ILE A 284 -12.68 -1.60 4.70
C ILE A 284 -11.42 -2.45 4.58
N ILE A 285 -10.43 -2.27 5.48
CA ILE A 285 -9.19 -3.05 5.47
C ILE A 285 -9.49 -4.55 5.56
N THR A 286 -10.37 -4.93 6.50
CA THR A 286 -10.74 -6.33 6.70
C THR A 286 -11.39 -6.91 5.46
N MET A 287 -12.44 -6.25 4.96
CA MET A 287 -13.20 -6.77 3.82
C MET A 287 -12.35 -6.79 2.55
N GLN A 288 -11.58 -5.73 2.26
CA GLN A 288 -10.72 -5.72 1.09
C GLN A 288 -9.62 -6.80 1.17
N THR A 289 -9.05 -7.04 2.34
CA THR A 289 -8.05 -8.10 2.51
C THR A 289 -8.66 -9.48 2.26
N LEU A 290 -9.86 -9.75 2.78
CA LEU A 290 -10.59 -10.99 2.52
C LEU A 290 -11.00 -11.13 1.05
N LEU A 291 -11.46 -10.04 0.41
CA LEU A 291 -11.78 -10.03 -1.02
C LEU A 291 -10.54 -10.27 -1.89
N ALA A 292 -9.39 -9.72 -1.50
CA ALA A 292 -8.13 -9.88 -2.23
C ALA A 292 -7.71 -11.36 -2.35
N PHE A 293 -8.06 -12.21 -1.38
CA PHE A 293 -7.81 -13.65 -1.44
C PHE A 293 -8.48 -14.35 -2.62
N PHE A 294 -9.56 -13.76 -3.16
CA PHE A 294 -10.29 -14.29 -4.32
C PHE A 294 -10.08 -13.44 -5.57
N ILE A 295 -10.12 -12.11 -5.42
CA ILE A 295 -10.03 -11.16 -6.53
C ILE A 295 -8.62 -11.11 -7.10
N MET A 296 -7.55 -11.11 -6.27
CA MET A 296 -6.20 -11.06 -6.82
C MET A 296 -5.88 -12.29 -7.66
N PRO A 297 -6.18 -13.55 -7.24
CA PRO A 297 -6.04 -14.69 -8.12
C PRO A 297 -6.80 -14.54 -9.43
N LEU A 298 -8.06 -14.11 -9.39
CA LEU A 298 -8.89 -13.96 -10.58
C LEU A 298 -8.32 -12.91 -11.55
N LEU A 299 -8.00 -11.72 -11.05
CA LEU A 299 -7.42 -10.64 -11.85
C LEU A 299 -6.01 -11.01 -12.33
N GLY A 300 -5.20 -11.64 -11.49
CA GLY A 300 -3.89 -12.16 -11.87
C GLY A 300 -4.00 -13.17 -13.01
N MET A 301 -4.98 -14.09 -12.99
CA MET A 301 -5.20 -15.04 -14.08
C MET A 301 -5.63 -14.39 -15.39
N LEU A 302 -6.38 -13.29 -15.33
CA LEU A 302 -6.90 -12.60 -16.52
C LEU A 302 -5.88 -11.64 -17.13
N LEU A 303 -4.97 -11.09 -16.32
CA LEU A 303 -4.14 -9.94 -16.68
C LEU A 303 -2.64 -10.24 -16.74
N LEU A 304 -2.16 -11.36 -16.17
CA LEU A 304 -0.75 -11.75 -16.05
C LEU A 304 -0.51 -13.16 -16.58
#